data_AF-A0A2K2VU12-F1
#
_entry.id   AF-A0A2K2VU12-F1
#
_cell.length_a   1.000
_cell.length_b   1.000
_cell.length_c   1.000
_cell.angle_alpha   90.00
_cell.angle_beta   90.00
_cell.angle_gamma   90.00
#
_symmetry.space_group_name_H-M   'P 1'
#
loop_
_entity.id
_entity.type
_entity.pdbx_description
1 polymer ?
#
loop_
_entity_poly.entity_id
_entity_poly.type
_entity_poly.pdbx_seq_one_letter_code
_entity_poly.pdbx_strand_id
1 'polypeptide(L)'
;MTEEKARNPFIVDFCEALMRKRGLELDDENEEQELERMYNLYETMLGRRMVECLPEEKKSQYMAIVRDLGQLDFDKIGEIFTDGIPNPEAIMKETLEEFSDIYLKNR
;
A
#
# COMPACT_ATOMS: atom_id res chain seq x y z
N MET A 1 11.17 20.71 3.81
CA MET A 1 9.71 20.52 3.87
C MET A 1 9.44 19.19 3.21
N THR A 2 9.21 18.14 3.98
CA THR A 2 8.66 16.90 3.45
C THR A 2 7.23 17.24 3.02
N GLU A 3 6.96 17.24 1.71
CA GLU A 3 5.58 17.23 1.23
C GLU A 3 4.88 16.06 1.91
N GLU A 4 3.84 16.36 2.69
CA GLU A 4 2.92 15.35 3.18
C GLU A 4 2.37 14.65 1.93
N LYS A 5 2.77 13.39 1.72
CA LYS A 5 2.33 12.63 0.57
C LYS A 5 0.82 12.48 0.73
N ALA A 6 0.04 13.15 -0.13
CA ALA A 6 -1.42 13.13 -0.02
C ALA A 6 -1.90 11.67 -0.02
N ARG A 7 -2.56 11.25 1.07
CA ARG A 7 -3.16 9.91 1.17
C ARG A 7 -4.20 9.76 0.06
N ASN A 8 -4.29 8.56 -0.51
CA ASN A 8 -5.34 8.28 -1.48
C ASN A 8 -6.72 8.31 -0.77
N PRO A 9 -7.65 9.20 -1.17
CA PRO A 9 -8.94 9.33 -0.50
C PRO A 9 -9.75 8.03 -0.47
N PHE A 10 -9.66 7.21 -1.53
CA PHE A 10 -10.37 5.95 -1.61
C PHE A 10 -9.91 4.94 -0.54
N ILE A 11 -8.60 4.91 -0.26
CA ILE A 11 -8.04 4.01 0.75
C ILE A 11 -8.41 4.51 2.15
N VAL A 12 -8.41 5.83 2.35
CA VAL A 12 -8.85 6.47 3.61
C VAL A 12 -10.31 6.11 3.90
N ASP A 13 -11.22 6.37 2.96
CA ASP A 13 -12.65 6.06 3.09
C ASP A 13 -12.89 4.57 3.39
N PHE A 14 -12.10 3.70 2.77
CA PHE A 14 -12.17 2.26 3.01
C PHE A 14 -11.72 1.87 4.43
N CYS A 15 -10.62 2.44 4.93
CA CYS A 15 -10.15 2.21 6.29
C CYS A 15 -11.18 2.69 7.32
N GLU A 16 -11.73 3.89 7.16
CA GLU A 16 -12.80 4.41 8.04
C GLU A 16 -14.02 3.47 8.05
N ALA A 17 -14.45 2.98 6.88
CA ALA A 17 -15.56 2.05 6.78
C ALA A 17 -15.28 0.73 7.52
N LEU A 18 -14.04 0.23 7.49
CA LEU A 18 -13.63 -0.96 8.24
C LEU A 18 -13.59 -0.72 9.75
N MET A 19 -13.12 0.44 10.20
CA MET A 19 -13.13 0.82 11.63
C MET A 19 -14.56 0.86 12.17
N ARG A 20 -15.48 1.50 11.44
CA ARG A 20 -16.93 1.52 11.77
C ARG A 20 -17.51 0.12 11.82
N LYS A 21 -17.17 -0.74 10.84
CA LYS A 21 -17.62 -2.15 10.80
C LYS A 21 -17.09 -2.98 11.97
N ARG A 22 -15.88 -2.67 12.46
CA ARG A 22 -15.29 -3.31 13.64
C ARG A 22 -15.96 -2.87 14.94
N GLY A 23 -16.70 -1.75 14.92
CA GLY A 23 -17.37 -1.17 16.08
C GLY A 23 -16.39 -0.55 17.07
N LEU A 24 -15.29 0.03 16.56
CA LEU A 24 -14.34 0.75 17.39
C LEU A 24 -14.97 2.07 17.87
N GLU A 25 -15.01 2.26 19.18
CA GLU A 25 -15.33 3.55 19.80
C GLU A 25 -14.01 4.22 20.18
N LEU A 26 -13.49 5.06 19.29
CA LEU A 26 -12.27 5.83 19.49
C LEU A 26 -12.63 7.31 19.59
N ASP A 27 -11.82 8.08 20.32
CA ASP A 27 -11.83 9.54 20.19
C ASP A 27 -11.08 9.96 18.92
N ASP A 28 -11.22 11.22 18.53
CA ASP A 28 -10.65 11.76 17.29
C ASP A 28 -9.13 11.52 17.16
N GLU A 29 -8.38 11.58 18.28
CA GLU A 29 -6.92 11.36 18.27
C GLU A 29 -6.58 9.89 18.02
N ASN A 30 -7.26 8.96 18.69
CA ASN A 30 -7.06 7.53 18.49
C ASN A 30 -7.60 7.06 17.13
N GLU A 31 -8.64 7.71 16.59
CA GLU A 31 -9.17 7.45 15.25
C GLU A 31 -8.13 7.77 14.17
N GLU A 32 -7.48 8.94 14.24
CA GLU A 32 -6.45 9.31 13.27
C GLU A 32 -5.21 8.40 13.37
N GLN A 33 -4.78 8.05 14.58
CA GLN A 33 -3.65 7.11 14.77
C GLN A 33 -3.96 5.72 14.21
N GLU A 34 -5.19 5.23 14.41
CA GLU A 34 -5.61 3.94 13.87
C GLU A 34 -5.72 3.99 12.35
N LEU A 35 -6.26 5.08 11.79
CA LEU A 35 -6.33 5.30 10.35
C LEU A 35 -4.92 5.33 9.72
N GLU A 36 -3.97 6.04 10.34
CA GLU A 36 -2.57 6.07 9.90
C GLU A 36 -1.95 4.67 9.92
N ARG A 37 -2.15 3.92 11.01
CA ARG A 37 -1.66 2.55 11.16
C ARG A 37 -2.23 1.63 10.07
N MET A 38 -3.53 1.73 9.82
CA MET A 38 -4.24 0.97 8.79
C MET A 38 -3.73 1.30 7.39
N TYR A 39 -3.59 2.58 7.08
CA TYR A 39 -3.11 3.07 5.79
C TYR A 39 -1.67 2.60 5.51
N ASN A 40 -0.77 2.75 6.49
CA ASN A 40 0.62 2.30 6.38
C ASN A 40 0.73 0.78 6.19
N LEU A 41 -0.10 0.00 6.89
CA LEU A 41 -0.14 -1.44 6.73
C LEU A 41 -0.63 -1.83 5.33
N TYR A 42 -1.70 -1.19 4.84
CA TYR A 42 -2.20 -1.41 3.49
C TYR A 42 -1.14 -1.08 2.43
N GLU A 43 -0.49 0.09 2.51
CA GLU A 43 0.56 0.47 1.54
C GLU A 43 1.73 -0.51 1.55
N THR A 44 2.11 -1.02 2.72
CA THR A 44 3.16 -2.04 2.85
C THR A 44 2.75 -3.34 2.16
N MET A 45 1.51 -3.81 2.38
CA MET A 45 0.98 -5.01 1.73
C MET A 45 0.92 -4.84 0.21
N LEU A 46 0.42 -3.69 -0.25
CA LEU A 46 0.31 -3.37 -1.66
C LEU A 46 1.69 -3.32 -2.32
N GLY A 47 2.64 -2.59 -1.75
CA GLY A 47 3.99 -2.48 -2.28
C GLY A 47 4.69 -3.83 -2.39
N ARG A 48 4.54 -4.69 -1.37
CA ARG A 48 5.06 -6.07 -1.41
C ARG A 48 4.44 -6.87 -2.55
N ARG A 49 3.10 -6.84 -2.68
CA ARG A 49 2.40 -7.60 -3.71
C ARG A 49 2.74 -7.12 -5.11
N MET A 50 2.83 -5.81 -5.31
CA MET A 50 3.27 -5.21 -6.58
C MET A 50 4.64 -5.76 -7.00
N VAL A 51 5.60 -5.85 -6.08
CA VAL A 51 6.94 -6.44 -6.34
C VAL A 51 6.86 -7.94 -6.65
N GLU A 52 5.98 -8.68 -5.96
CA GLU A 52 5.79 -10.12 -6.18
C GLU A 52 5.14 -10.42 -7.54
N CYS A 53 4.28 -9.52 -8.03
CA CYS A 53 3.61 -9.64 -9.33
C CYS A 53 4.47 -9.16 -10.52
N LEU A 54 5.62 -8.53 -10.29
CA LEU A 54 6.51 -8.13 -11.38
C LEU A 54 7.07 -9.36 -12.11
N PRO A 55 7.19 -9.31 -13.44
CA PRO A 55 8.00 -10.24 -14.22
C PRO A 55 9.44 -10.28 -13.68
N GLU A 56 10.06 -11.46 -13.72
CA GLU A 56 11.40 -11.68 -13.11
C GLU A 56 12.46 -10.69 -13.60
N GLU A 57 12.40 -10.31 -14.89
CA GLU A 57 13.28 -9.29 -15.46
C GLU A 57 13.09 -7.91 -14.82
N LYS A 58 11.84 -7.43 -14.76
CA LYS A 58 11.47 -6.14 -14.16
C LYS A 58 11.76 -6.13 -12.66
N LYS A 59 11.49 -7.24 -11.97
CA LYS A 59 11.84 -7.43 -10.56
C LYS A 59 13.35 -7.36 -10.32
N SER A 60 14.16 -7.96 -11.19
CA SER A 60 15.62 -7.88 -11.11
C SER A 60 16.13 -6.45 -11.29
N GLN A 61 15.55 -5.69 -12.22
CA GLN A 61 15.88 -4.27 -12.42
C GLN A 61 15.55 -3.45 -11.17
N TYR A 62 14.37 -3.64 -10.58
CA TYR A 62 13.99 -2.99 -9.33
C TYR A 62 14.96 -3.35 -8.19
N MET A 63 15.31 -4.64 -8.06
CA MET A 63 16.23 -5.11 -7.02
C MET A 63 17.65 -4.54 -7.17
N ALA A 64 18.10 -4.26 -8.39
CA ALA A 64 19.38 -3.60 -8.61
C ALA A 64 19.37 -2.15 -8.08
N ILE A 65 18.28 -1.41 -8.31
CA ILE A 65 18.11 -0.03 -7.84
C ILE A 65 18.07 0.02 -6.31
N VAL A 66 17.25 -0.82 -5.65
CA VAL A 66 17.10 -0.76 -4.19
C VAL A 66 18.33 -1.26 -3.42
N ARG A 67 19.22 -2.03 -4.06
CA ARG A 67 20.49 -2.46 -3.46
C ARG A 67 21.55 -1.37 -3.43
N ASP A 68 21.45 -0.39 -4.32
CA ASP A 68 22.35 0.76 -4.39
C ASP A 68 21.53 2.05 -4.39
N LEU A 69 21.34 2.63 -3.20
CA LEU A 69 20.59 3.86 -3.03
C LEU A 69 21.21 5.06 -3.79
N GLY A 70 22.47 4.96 -4.24
CA GLY A 70 23.08 5.94 -5.13
C GLY A 70 22.52 5.91 -6.57
N GLN A 71 21.78 4.86 -6.91
CA GLN A 71 21.07 4.68 -8.19
C GLN A 71 19.56 4.91 -8.06
N LEU A 72 19.10 5.48 -6.94
CA LEU A 72 17.69 5.71 -6.70
C LEU A 72 17.13 6.69 -7.74
N ASP A 73 16.31 6.16 -8.64
CA ASP A 73 15.66 6.88 -9.72
C ASP A 73 14.17 6.54 -9.68
N PHE A 74 13.37 7.49 -9.20
CA PHE A 74 11.93 7.31 -9.02
C PHE A 74 11.17 7.22 -10.34
N ASP A 75 11.64 7.88 -11.39
CA ASP A 75 11.02 7.82 -12.72
C ASP A 75 11.21 6.42 -13.29
N LYS A 76 12.44 5.89 -13.20
CA LYS A 76 12.76 4.52 -13.63
C LYS A 76 12.02 3.46 -12.82
N ILE A 77 11.87 3.66 -11.50
CA ILE A 77 11.03 2.79 -10.68
C ILE A 77 9.59 2.84 -11.19
N GLY A 78 9.04 4.03 -11.45
CA GLY A 78 7.71 4.21 -12.02
C GLY A 78 7.50 3.45 -13.33
N GLU A 79 8.46 3.52 -14.25
CA GLU A 79 8.45 2.77 -15.51
C GLU A 79 8.46 1.25 -15.30
N ILE A 80 9.30 0.75 -14.38
CA ILE A 80 9.38 -0.68 -14.06
C ILE A 80 8.01 -1.22 -13.64
N PHE A 81 7.31 -0.50 -12.76
CA PHE A 81 6.00 -0.93 -12.26
C PHE A 81 4.88 -0.69 -13.28
N THR A 82 4.92 0.41 -14.04
CA THR A 82 3.92 0.72 -15.08
C THR A 82 3.94 -0.31 -16.19
N ASP A 83 5.13 -0.70 -16.67
CA ASP A 83 5.27 -1.72 -17.71
C ASP A 83 5.14 -3.14 -17.17
N GLY A 84 5.51 -3.34 -15.90
CA GLY A 84 5.64 -4.65 -15.29
C GLY A 84 4.35 -5.21 -14.73
N ILE A 85 3.37 -4.37 -14.41
CA ILE A 85 2.12 -4.81 -13.79
C ILE A 85 0.98 -4.82 -14.82
N PRO A 86 0.50 -6.00 -15.24
CA PRO A 86 -0.53 -6.08 -16.29
C PRO A 86 -1.92 -5.67 -15.81
N ASN A 87 -2.23 -5.81 -14.52
CA ASN A 87 -3.53 -5.45 -13.95
C ASN A 87 -3.38 -4.89 -12.53
N PRO A 88 -3.03 -3.60 -12.39
CA PRO A 88 -2.81 -2.97 -11.09
C PRO A 88 -4.09 -2.90 -10.26
N GLU A 89 -5.25 -2.75 -10.89
CA GLU A 89 -6.55 -2.71 -10.21
C GLU A 89 -6.88 -4.02 -9.49
N ALA A 90 -6.60 -5.17 -10.13
CA ALA A 90 -6.79 -6.47 -9.51
C ALA A 90 -5.89 -6.64 -8.27
N ILE A 91 -4.62 -6.24 -8.37
CA ILE A 91 -3.67 -6.29 -7.24
C ILE A 91 -4.18 -5.44 -6.08
N MET A 92 -4.63 -4.21 -6.36
CA MET A 92 -5.20 -3.33 -5.33
C MET A 92 -6.43 -3.96 -4.68
N LYS A 93 -7.37 -4.47 -5.48
CA LYS A 93 -8.61 -5.08 -4.99
C LYS A 93 -8.33 -6.27 -4.09
N GLU A 94 -7.51 -7.22 -4.56
CA GLU A 94 -7.17 -8.41 -3.77
C GLU A 94 -6.36 -8.05 -2.51
N THR A 95 -5.61 -6.94 -2.52
CA THR A 95 -4.88 -6.46 -1.33
C THR A 95 -5.85 -5.88 -0.31
N LEU A 96 -6.86 -5.12 -0.74
CA LEU A 96 -7.92 -4.60 0.12
C LEU A 96 -8.73 -5.75 0.76
N GLU A 97 -9.03 -6.79 -0.02
CA GLU A 97 -9.72 -7.99 0.47
C GLU A 97 -8.90 -8.72 1.55
N GLU A 98 -7.62 -8.98 1.30
CA GLU A 98 -6.73 -9.60 2.30
C GLU A 98 -6.58 -8.73 3.55
N PHE A 99 -6.37 -7.42 3.36
CA PHE A 99 -6.25 -6.47 4.46
C PHE A 99 -7.52 -6.43 5.32
N SER A 100 -8.71 -6.40 4.69
CA SER A 100 -9.99 -6.46 5.40
C SER A 100 -10.11 -7.72 6.24
N ASP A 101 -9.73 -8.86 5.67
CA ASP A 101 -9.73 -10.15 6.35
C ASP A 101 -8.80 -10.16 7.57
N ILE A 102 -7.56 -9.68 7.42
CA ILE A 102 -6.59 -9.58 8.52
C ILE A 102 -7.10 -8.65 9.62
N TYR A 103 -7.61 -7.49 9.23
CA TYR A 103 -8.06 -6.46 10.16
C TYR A 103 -9.28 -6.90 10.97
N LEU A 104 -10.22 -7.61 10.35
CA LEU A 104 -11.44 -8.10 10.99
C LEU A 104 -11.25 -9.43 11.75
N LYS A 105 -10.34 -10.31 11.33
CA LYS A 105 -10.09 -11.62 11.98
C LYS A 105 -9.23 -11.52 13.24
N ASN A 106 -8.33 -10.54 13.34
CA ASN A 106 -7.52 -10.31 14.54
C ASN A 106 -8.35 -9.62 15.64
N ARG A 107 -9.25 -10.41 16.25
CA ARG A 107 -10.17 -10.02 17.32
C ARG A 107 -9.60 -10.32 18.70
#